data_AF-A0A7J2KFU3-F1
#
_entry.id   AF-A0A7J2KFU3-F1
#
_cell.length_a   1.000
_cell.length_b   1.000
_cell.length_c   1.000
_cell.angle_alpha   90.00
_cell.angle_beta   90.00
_cell.angle_gamma   90.00
#
_symmetry.space_group_name_H-M   'P 1'
#
loop_
_entity.id
_entity.type
_entity.pdbx_description
1 polymer ?
#
loop_
_entity_poly.entity_id
_entity_poly.type
_entity_poly.pdbx_seq_one_letter_code
_entity_poly.pdbx_strand_id
1 'polypeptide(L)'
;KRFLLDYGLETNVRTIRRRAKIAKEGAEGAAILANGIAGGKYRKLIETMELFKSSGTIFDYIKLDSSIKKKIVELFTGKHK
;
A
#
# COMPACT_ATOMS: atom_id res chain seq x y z
N LYS A 1 -3.13 -2.98 -17.87
CA LYS A 1 -4.46 -3.61 -17.66
C LYS A 1 -4.37 -5.13 -17.59
N ARG A 2 -3.67 -5.80 -18.52
CA ARG A 2 -3.49 -7.26 -18.53
C ARG A 2 -2.96 -7.83 -17.19
N PHE A 3 -1.92 -7.20 -16.64
CA PHE A 3 -1.40 -7.53 -15.31
C PHE A 3 -2.48 -7.70 -14.24
N LEU A 4 -3.45 -6.77 -14.11
CA LEU A 4 -4.48 -6.86 -13.06
C LEU A 4 -5.48 -8.00 -13.32
N LEU A 5 -5.78 -8.27 -14.60
CA LEU A 5 -6.64 -9.39 -14.99
C LEU A 5 -5.97 -10.74 -14.69
N ASP A 6 -4.64 -10.82 -14.81
CA ASP A 6 -3.89 -12.02 -14.45
C ASP A 6 -3.99 -12.35 -12.95
N TYR A 7 -4.39 -11.38 -12.12
CA TYR A 7 -4.72 -11.55 -10.69
C TYR A 7 -6.22 -11.72 -10.41
N GLY A 8 -7.05 -11.92 -11.44
CA GLY A 8 -8.51 -12.05 -11.30
C GLY A 8 -9.23 -10.74 -10.93
N LEU A 9 -8.56 -9.59 -11.07
CA LEU A 9 -9.11 -8.30 -10.68
C LEU A 9 -9.71 -7.58 -11.89
N GLU A 10 -11.04 -7.63 -12.02
CA GLU A 10 -11.78 -6.78 -12.95
C GLU A 10 -11.89 -5.35 -12.39
N THR A 11 -11.03 -4.46 -12.87
CA THR A 11 -10.93 -3.10 -12.32
C THR A 11 -10.91 -2.02 -13.39
N ASN A 12 -11.49 -0.87 -13.05
CA ASN A 12 -11.39 0.35 -13.81
C ASN A 12 -10.13 1.12 -13.41
N VAL A 13 -9.14 1.16 -14.29
CA VAL A 13 -7.93 1.96 -14.07
C VAL A 13 -8.24 3.44 -14.35
N ARG A 14 -7.87 4.30 -13.40
CA ARG A 14 -8.04 5.76 -13.49
C ARG A 14 -6.74 6.44 -13.12
N THR A 15 -6.38 7.49 -13.85
CA THR A 15 -5.24 8.35 -13.51
C THR A 15 -5.63 9.31 -12.40
N ILE A 16 -4.92 9.26 -11.28
CA ILE A 16 -5.06 10.23 -10.19
C ILE A 16 -4.36 11.52 -10.63
N ARG A 17 -4.97 12.67 -10.33
CA ARG A 17 -4.42 14.00 -10.61
C ARG A 17 -3.98 14.65 -9.31
N ARG A 18 -2.84 15.34 -9.30
CA ARG A 18 -2.41 16.14 -8.13
C ARG A 18 -3.44 17.17 -7.74
N ARG A 19 -3.58 17.39 -6.44
CA ARG A 19 -4.30 18.55 -5.88
C ARG A 19 -3.34 19.56 -5.28
N ALA A 20 -2.15 19.12 -4.87
CA ALA A 20 -1.09 19.97 -4.36
C ALA A 20 -0.22 20.56 -5.48
N LYS A 21 0.37 21.72 -5.22
CA LYS A 21 1.30 22.40 -6.15
C LYS A 21 2.66 21.70 -6.24
N ILE A 22 3.12 21.12 -5.13
CA ILE A 22 4.47 20.59 -4.95
C ILE A 22 4.47 19.08 -4.69
N ALA A 23 3.53 18.56 -3.90
CA ALA A 23 3.51 17.16 -3.52
C ALA A 23 3.07 16.26 -4.69
N LYS A 24 3.63 15.04 -4.74
CA LYS A 24 3.20 13.96 -5.65
C LYS A 24 1.87 13.37 -5.16
N GLU A 25 1.07 12.87 -6.07
CA GLU A 25 -0.25 12.26 -5.80
C GLU A 25 -0.18 11.15 -4.75
N GLY A 26 0.86 10.29 -4.82
CA GLY A 26 1.06 9.22 -3.85
C GLY A 26 1.34 9.75 -2.43
N ALA A 27 2.02 10.88 -2.29
CA ALA A 27 2.28 11.51 -1.00
C ALA A 27 1.00 12.10 -0.40
N GLU A 28 0.14 12.68 -1.23
CA GLU A 28 -1.20 13.13 -0.79
C GLU A 28 -2.03 11.95 -0.28
N GLY A 29 -2.04 10.83 -1.01
CA GLY A 29 -2.71 9.59 -0.58
C GLY A 29 -2.20 9.08 0.76
N ALA A 30 -0.87 9.04 0.95
CA ALA A 30 -0.26 8.64 2.22
C ALA A 30 -0.70 9.55 3.38
N ALA A 31 -0.77 10.87 3.16
CA ALA A 31 -1.23 11.81 4.19
C ALA A 31 -2.70 11.60 4.58
N ILE A 32 -3.58 11.28 3.60
CA ILE A 32 -4.98 10.92 3.85
C ILE A 32 -5.06 9.66 4.72
N LEU A 33 -4.30 8.62 4.36
CA LEU A 33 -4.28 7.37 5.12
C LEU A 33 -3.77 7.58 6.55
N ALA A 34 -2.66 8.29 6.72
CA ALA A 34 -2.07 8.59 8.03
C ALA A 34 -3.04 9.37 8.92
N ASN A 35 -3.70 10.41 8.38
CA ASN A 35 -4.70 11.18 9.12
C ASN A 35 -5.87 10.30 9.58
N GLY A 36 -6.38 9.43 8.70
CA GLY A 36 -7.46 8.51 9.05
C GLY A 36 -7.06 7.47 10.10
N ILE A 37 -5.86 6.91 9.99
CA ILE A 37 -5.29 5.96 10.97
C ILE A 37 -5.17 6.61 12.34
N ALA A 38 -4.74 7.88 12.39
CA ALA A 38 -4.65 8.66 13.62
C ALA A 38 -6.03 9.11 14.18
N GLY A 39 -7.15 8.66 13.60
CA GLY A 39 -8.50 9.01 14.04
C GLY A 39 -8.97 10.40 13.58
N GLY A 40 -8.28 11.01 12.63
CA GLY A 40 -8.63 12.32 12.08
C GLY A 40 -9.83 12.29 11.13
N LYS A 41 -9.98 13.36 10.34
CA LYS A 41 -11.09 13.60 9.41
C LYS A 41 -11.37 12.43 8.48
N TYR A 42 -10.34 11.68 8.06
CA TYR A 42 -10.49 10.56 7.12
C TYR A 42 -10.71 9.20 7.78
N ARG A 43 -10.98 9.13 9.10
CA ARG A 43 -11.17 7.86 9.83
C ARG A 43 -12.22 6.94 9.20
N LYS A 44 -13.36 7.48 8.79
CA LYS A 44 -14.45 6.71 8.16
C LYS A 44 -14.00 5.98 6.89
N LEU A 45 -13.05 6.55 6.14
CA LEU A 45 -12.47 5.90 4.97
C LEU A 45 -11.70 4.63 5.35
N ILE A 46 -10.86 4.71 6.40
CA ILE A 46 -10.07 3.59 6.91
C ILE A 46 -10.96 2.46 7.41
N GLU A 47 -12.04 2.82 8.11
CA GLU A 47 -13.05 1.87 8.61
C GLU A 47 -13.81 1.21 7.46
N THR A 48 -14.26 1.99 6.47
CA THR A 48 -14.99 1.47 5.29
C THR A 48 -14.13 0.54 4.44
N MET A 49 -12.85 0.85 4.29
CA MET A 49 -11.89 0.00 3.59
C MET A 49 -11.39 -1.19 4.44
N GLU A 50 -11.79 -1.25 5.71
CA GLU A 50 -11.37 -2.26 6.69
C GLU A 50 -9.84 -2.42 6.79
N LEU A 51 -9.07 -1.33 6.68
CA LEU A 51 -7.61 -1.42 6.56
C LEU A 51 -6.95 -2.09 7.77
N PHE A 52 -7.50 -1.95 8.97
CA PHE A 52 -7.00 -2.65 10.16
C PHE A 52 -7.28 -4.15 10.17
N LYS A 53 -8.20 -4.64 9.33
CA LYS A 53 -8.46 -6.08 9.14
C LYS A 53 -7.65 -6.67 7.98
N SER A 54 -6.90 -5.84 7.24
CA SER A 54 -6.04 -6.33 6.17
C SER A 54 -4.94 -7.24 6.70
N SER A 55 -4.57 -8.24 5.92
CA SER A 55 -3.54 -9.23 6.26
C SER A 55 -2.54 -9.39 5.13
N GLY A 56 -1.41 -10.04 5.42
CA GLY A 56 -0.27 -10.10 4.53
C GLY A 56 0.72 -8.95 4.75
N THR A 57 1.88 -9.06 4.10
CA THR A 57 2.96 -8.09 4.20
C THR A 57 3.40 -7.64 2.80
N ILE A 58 4.01 -6.45 2.74
CA ILE A 58 4.62 -5.96 1.50
C ILE A 58 5.71 -6.90 0.95
N PHE A 59 6.23 -7.82 1.78
CA PHE A 59 7.29 -8.76 1.42
C PHE A 59 6.77 -10.08 0.86
N ASP A 60 5.47 -10.36 0.98
CA ASP A 60 4.90 -11.67 0.60
C ASP A 60 5.07 -11.93 -0.90
N TYR A 61 5.01 -10.87 -1.72
CA TYR A 61 5.08 -10.93 -3.18
C TYR A 61 6.44 -10.57 -3.78
N ILE A 62 7.51 -10.59 -2.98
CA ILE A 62 8.88 -10.47 -3.53
C ILE A 62 9.19 -11.72 -4.36
N LYS A 63 9.22 -11.58 -5.69
CA LYS A 63 9.56 -12.63 -6.67
C LYS A 63 11.07 -12.75 -6.94
N LEU A 64 11.89 -12.38 -5.95
CA LEU A 64 13.35 -12.51 -6.01
C LEU A 64 13.79 -13.81 -5.32
N ASP A 65 15.05 -14.16 -5.51
CA ASP A 65 15.66 -15.28 -4.80
C ASP A 65 15.46 -15.19 -3.28
N SER A 66 15.25 -16.34 -2.64
CA SER A 66 14.97 -16.44 -1.21
C SER A 66 16.05 -15.80 -0.33
N SER A 67 17.32 -15.88 -0.73
CA SER A 67 18.43 -15.26 -0.01
C SER A 67 18.36 -13.73 -0.04
N ILE A 68 17.94 -13.15 -1.17
CA ILE A 68 17.75 -11.71 -1.35
C ILE A 68 16.51 -11.26 -0.58
N LYS A 69 15.40 -11.99 -0.70
CA LYS A 69 14.16 -11.72 0.05
C LYS A 69 14.43 -11.67 1.55
N LYS A 70 15.18 -12.62 2.10
CA LYS A 70 15.54 -12.65 3.52
C LYS A 70 16.30 -11.40 3.96
N LYS A 71 17.33 -11.00 3.19
CA LYS A 71 18.10 -9.77 3.47
C LYS A 71 17.23 -8.51 3.45
N ILE A 72 16.29 -8.40 2.50
CA ILE A 72 15.36 -7.28 2.43
C ILE A 72 14.46 -7.24 3.67
N VAL A 73 13.85 -8.37 4.04
CA VAL A 73 12.97 -8.43 5.23
C VAL A 73 13.74 -8.05 6.49
N GLU A 74 14.94 -8.58 6.67
CA GLU A 74 15.80 -8.29 7.81
C GLU A 74 16.14 -6.79 7.89
N LEU A 75 16.56 -6.20 6.77
CA LEU A 75 16.89 -4.78 6.68
C LEU A 75 15.74 -3.86 7.10
N PHE A 76 14.52 -4.16 6.66
CA PHE A 76 13.36 -3.27 6.89
C PHE A 76 12.59 -3.56 8.18
N THR A 77 12.78 -4.72 8.80
CA THR A 77 12.00 -5.11 9.99
C THR A 77 12.86 -5.31 11.24
N GLY A 78 14.18 -5.44 11.10
CA GLY A 78 15.08 -5.85 12.19
C GLY A 78 14.79 -7.25 12.73
N LYS A 79 13.90 -8.02 12.09
CA LYS A 79 13.53 -9.38 12.45
C LYS A 79 14.18 -10.35 11.47
N HIS A 80 14.90 -11.35 11.99
CA HIS A 80 15.21 -12.55 11.23
C HIS A 80 13.93 -13.40 11.17
N LYS A 81 13.23 -13.36 10.03
CA LYS A 81 12.15 -14.32 9.72
C LYS A 81 12.70 -15.47 8.88
#